data_AF-A0A915D6K6-F1
#
_entry.id   AF-A0A915D6K6-F1
#
_cell.length_a   1.000
_cell.length_b   1.000
_cell.length_c   1.000
_cell.angle_alpha   90.00
_cell.angle_beta   90.00
_cell.angle_gamma   90.00
#
_symmetry.space_group_name_H-M   'P 1'
#
loop_
_entity.id
_entity.type
_entity.pdbx_description
1 polymer ?
#
loop_
_entity_poly.entity_id
_entity_poly.type
_entity_poly.pdbx_seq_one_letter_code
_entity_poly.pdbx_strand_id
1 'polypeptide(L)'
;MPPREPSPLTTFAYDSGSDLNETEQPSFSREKTQLPSCFSPEYAANIYKGDRIKKLECGKCKTKVVAKLDWILFNHVNINHLKVPAFDCLICGESFCEYSGTSIKRHMKGYHSDRLDSYQDNRPFYRSQLQEMCLKYFERK
;
A
#
# COMPACT_ATOMS: atom_id res chain seq x y z
N MET A 1 -17.66 24.70 -20.09
CA MET A 1 -17.82 23.23 -20.04
C MET A 1 -19.10 22.95 -19.26
N PRO A 2 -20.06 22.20 -19.82
CA PRO A 2 -21.27 21.85 -19.08
C PRO A 2 -20.95 20.80 -17.99
N PRO A 3 -21.67 20.79 -16.85
CA PRO A 3 -21.52 19.78 -15.82
C PRO A 3 -22.00 18.41 -16.34
N ARG A 4 -21.27 17.36 -15.98
CA ARG A 4 -21.57 15.97 -16.36
C ARG A 4 -22.64 15.44 -15.41
N GLU A 5 -23.80 15.07 -15.94
CA GLU A 5 -24.87 14.45 -15.16
C GLU A 5 -24.46 13.07 -14.63
N PRO A 6 -24.84 12.70 -13.39
CA PRO A 6 -24.63 11.36 -12.87
C PRO A 6 -25.68 10.37 -13.42
N SER A 7 -25.20 9.22 -13.90
CA SER A 7 -25.98 8.08 -14.40
C SER A 7 -26.89 7.47 -13.31
N PRO A 8 -28.04 6.86 -13.67
CA PRO A 8 -29.12 6.54 -12.74
C PRO A 8 -28.80 5.41 -11.74
N LEU A 9 -29.15 5.66 -10.49
CA LEU A 9 -29.12 4.74 -9.36
C LEU A 9 -30.15 3.61 -9.56
N THR A 10 -29.69 2.36 -9.60
CA THR A 10 -30.59 1.21 -9.43
C THR A 10 -31.00 1.11 -7.97
N THR A 11 -32.29 1.36 -7.73
CA THR A 11 -32.98 1.24 -6.45
C THR A 11 -33.04 -0.22 -6.03
N PHE A 12 -32.41 -0.58 -4.92
CA PHE A 12 -32.71 -1.84 -4.24
C PHE A 12 -33.49 -1.51 -2.97
N ALA A 13 -34.69 -2.09 -2.89
CA ALA A 13 -35.62 -1.96 -1.78
C ALA A 13 -34.99 -2.47 -0.48
N TYR A 14 -35.15 -1.70 0.60
CA TYR A 14 -34.92 -2.20 1.95
C TYR A 14 -36.15 -3.03 2.34
N ASP A 15 -35.94 -4.26 2.78
CA ASP A 15 -36.98 -5.04 3.43
C ASP A 15 -36.56 -5.28 4.87
N SER A 16 -37.42 -4.84 5.78
CA SER A 16 -37.22 -4.92 7.23
C SER A 16 -37.82 -6.23 7.71
N GLY A 17 -36.99 -7.17 8.16
CA GLY A 17 -37.45 -8.43 8.74
C GLY A 17 -36.48 -8.93 9.81
N SER A 18 -37.00 -9.03 11.04
CA SER A 18 -36.40 -9.64 12.23
C SER A 18 -36.12 -11.13 12.05
N ASP A 19 -35.03 -11.63 12.64
CA ASP A 19 -35.08 -12.68 13.68
C ASP A 19 -33.66 -13.11 14.09
N LEU A 20 -33.43 -13.15 15.39
CA LEU A 20 -32.23 -13.67 16.02
C LEU A 20 -32.20 -15.19 15.85
N ASN A 21 -31.18 -15.74 15.19
CA ASN A 21 -30.76 -17.11 15.44
C ASN A 21 -29.25 -17.28 15.23
N GLU A 22 -28.61 -17.88 16.22
CA GLU A 22 -27.22 -18.27 16.28
C GLU A 22 -26.90 -19.30 15.21
N THR A 23 -25.87 -19.11 14.37
CA THR A 23 -24.97 -20.21 13.97
C THR A 23 -23.73 -19.72 13.22
N GLU A 24 -22.59 -20.33 13.59
CA GLU A 24 -21.34 -20.45 12.82
C GLU A 24 -20.55 -19.17 12.49
N GLN A 25 -19.64 -18.80 13.41
CA GLN A 25 -18.45 -18.01 13.05
C GLN A 25 -17.60 -18.80 12.04
N PRO A 26 -17.25 -18.25 10.86
CA PRO A 26 -16.18 -18.82 10.06
C PRO A 26 -14.87 -18.55 10.82
N SER A 27 -14.32 -19.60 11.42
CA SER A 27 -12.98 -19.58 12.00
C SER A 27 -11.96 -19.31 10.89
N PHE A 28 -11.64 -18.04 10.67
CA PHE A 28 -10.59 -17.64 9.75
C PHE A 28 -9.24 -17.95 10.41
N SER A 29 -8.85 -19.21 10.33
CA SER A 29 -7.50 -19.68 10.62
C SER A 29 -6.53 -18.84 9.81
N ARG A 30 -5.75 -18.03 10.51
CA ARG A 30 -4.76 -17.12 9.95
C ARG A 30 -3.61 -17.96 9.39
N GLU A 31 -3.79 -18.52 8.19
CA GLU A 31 -2.69 -19.08 7.44
C GLU A 31 -1.68 -17.95 7.21
N LYS A 32 -0.52 -18.07 7.86
CA LYS A 32 0.62 -17.17 7.67
C LYS A 32 1.14 -17.42 6.26
N THR A 33 0.53 -16.79 5.26
CA THR A 33 1.09 -16.81 3.91
C THR A 33 2.42 -16.07 3.96
N GLN A 34 3.49 -16.83 3.76
CA GLN A 34 4.87 -16.37 3.80
C GLN A 34 5.10 -15.47 2.57
N LEU A 35 4.81 -14.18 2.70
CA LEU A 35 4.98 -13.22 1.60
C LEU A 35 6.47 -13.06 1.29
N PRO A 36 6.89 -13.16 0.01
CA PRO A 36 8.30 -13.03 -0.34
C PRO A 36 8.75 -11.59 -0.12
N SER A 37 9.69 -11.41 0.81
CA SER A 37 10.57 -10.25 0.87
C SER A 37 11.15 -10.03 -0.54
N CYS A 38 11.24 -8.78 -1.02
CA CYS A 38 11.81 -8.50 -2.34
C CYS A 38 13.32 -8.75 -2.40
N PHE A 39 13.95 -9.05 -1.26
CA PHE A 39 15.32 -9.53 -1.15
C PHE A 39 15.37 -10.94 -0.55
N SER A 40 16.50 -11.63 -0.76
CA SER A 40 16.70 -13.00 -0.26
C SER A 40 16.38 -13.13 1.24
N PRO A 41 16.01 -14.33 1.73
CA PRO A 41 15.77 -14.57 3.16
C PRO A 41 16.94 -14.13 4.07
N GLU A 42 18.17 -14.15 3.55
CA GLU A 42 19.38 -13.66 4.23
C GLU A 42 19.36 -12.15 4.49
N TYR A 43 18.71 -11.37 3.62
CA TYR A 43 18.59 -9.92 3.76
C TYR A 43 17.71 -9.52 4.95
N ALA A 44 16.64 -10.27 5.21
CA ALA A 44 15.74 -10.03 6.33
C ALA A 44 16.41 -10.32 7.70
N ALA A 45 17.37 -11.24 7.75
CA ALA A 45 18.05 -11.65 8.98
C ALA A 45 19.07 -10.64 9.52
N ASN A 46 19.61 -9.76 8.66
CA ASN A 46 20.70 -8.83 9.01
C ASN A 46 20.23 -7.49 9.61
N ILE A 47 18.93 -7.25 9.76
CA ILE A 47 18.38 -5.95 10.20
C ILE A 47 18.34 -5.81 11.74
N TYR A 48 18.42 -6.90 12.49
CA TYR A 48 18.24 -6.93 13.95
C TYR A 48 19.51 -7.16 14.77
N LYS A 49 20.64 -7.51 14.14
CA LYS A 49 21.92 -7.74 14.82
C LYS A 49 22.91 -6.63 14.50
N GLY A 50 22.83 -5.46 15.14
CA GLY A 50 23.93 -4.48 15.29
C GLY A 50 24.73 -4.03 14.05
N ASP A 51 24.37 -4.46 12.85
CA ASP A 51 25.18 -4.41 11.65
C ASP A 51 24.92 -3.11 10.91
N ARG A 52 26.00 -2.53 10.37
CA ARG A 52 26.00 -1.25 9.67
C ARG A 52 24.82 -1.14 8.71
N ILE A 53 24.02 -0.09 8.86
CA ILE A 53 22.87 0.22 7.99
C ILE A 53 23.33 0.15 6.52
N LYS A 54 22.85 -0.86 5.79
CA LYS A 54 23.20 -1.06 4.38
C LYS A 54 22.52 0.02 3.55
N LYS A 55 23.34 0.82 2.85
CA LYS A 55 22.86 1.75 1.82
C LYS A 55 23.01 1.09 0.46
N LEU A 56 21.92 1.04 -0.30
CA LEU A 56 21.93 0.57 -1.69
C LEU A 56 21.83 1.77 -2.62
N GLU A 57 22.60 1.77 -3.69
CA GLU A 57 22.52 2.81 -4.71
C GLU A 57 21.46 2.41 -5.74
N CYS A 58 20.56 3.34 -6.05
CA CYS A 58 19.59 3.15 -7.12
C CYS A 58 20.29 3.29 -8.48
N GLY A 59 20.31 2.23 -9.27
CA GLY A 59 20.92 2.19 -10.60
C GLY A 59 20.35 3.25 -11.56
N LYS A 60 19.09 3.67 -11.37
CA LYS A 60 18.39 4.66 -12.21
C LYS A 60 18.73 6.12 -11.88
N CYS A 61 18.75 6.50 -10.60
CA CYS A 61 18.99 7.90 -10.20
C CYS A 61 20.24 8.13 -9.35
N LYS A 62 21.05 7.09 -9.13
CA LYS A 62 22.29 7.10 -8.34
C LYS A 62 22.13 7.55 -6.88
N THR A 63 20.89 7.71 -6.41
CA THR A 63 20.60 8.04 -5.01
C THR A 63 20.85 6.82 -4.13
N LYS A 64 21.54 7.02 -3.02
CA LYS A 64 21.74 5.99 -1.99
C LYS A 64 20.55 5.96 -1.05
N VAL A 65 19.91 4.80 -0.93
CA VAL A 65 18.74 4.55 -0.10
C VAL A 65 19.10 3.62 1.05
N VAL A 66 18.61 3.95 2.25
CA VAL A 66 18.76 3.07 3.42
C VAL A 66 17.87 1.85 3.23
N ALA A 67 18.50 0.71 3.07
CA ALA A 67 17.84 -0.53 2.72
C ALA A 67 17.60 -1.36 3.99
N LYS A 68 16.87 -0.75 4.95
CA LYS A 68 16.53 -1.40 6.23
C LYS A 68 15.28 -2.27 6.11
N LEU A 69 14.33 -1.91 5.26
CA LEU A 69 13.08 -2.65 5.04
C LEU A 69 12.66 -2.48 3.58
N ASP A 70 11.99 -3.49 3.02
CA ASP A 70 11.56 -3.51 1.61
C ASP A 70 10.69 -2.32 1.24
N TRP A 71 9.77 -1.93 2.13
CA TRP A 71 8.87 -0.81 1.89
C TRP A 71 9.61 0.52 1.68
N ILE A 72 10.84 0.67 2.20
CA ILE A 72 11.65 1.88 1.97
C ILE A 72 12.11 1.92 0.51
N LEU A 73 12.50 0.77 -0.05
CA LEU A 73 12.86 0.70 -1.46
C LEU A 73 11.62 0.81 -2.35
N PHE A 74 10.51 0.16 -2.01
CA PHE A 74 9.24 0.36 -2.71
C PHE A 74 8.82 1.83 -2.70
N ASN A 75 8.96 2.51 -1.56
CA ASN A 75 8.66 3.94 -1.46
C ASN A 75 9.59 4.78 -2.34
N HIS A 76 10.90 4.50 -2.34
CA HIS A 76 11.85 5.17 -3.23
C HIS A 76 11.46 4.97 -4.70
N VAL A 77 11.25 3.71 -5.11
CA VAL A 77 10.90 3.37 -6.49
C VAL A 77 9.57 4.00 -6.89
N ASN A 78 8.57 3.94 -6.02
CA ASN A 78 7.27 4.50 -6.37
C ASN A 78 7.34 6.02 -6.51
N ILE A 79 7.82 6.74 -5.49
CA ILE A 79 7.83 8.21 -5.51
C ILE A 79 8.69 8.77 -6.65
N ASN A 80 9.85 8.15 -6.92
CA ASN A 80 10.83 8.71 -7.85
C ASN A 80 10.67 8.19 -9.28
N HIS A 81 10.13 6.98 -9.48
CA HIS A 81 10.19 6.31 -10.77
C HIS A 81 8.87 5.84 -11.36
N LEU A 82 7.92 5.37 -10.55
CA LEU A 82 6.65 4.80 -11.05
C LEU A 82 5.44 5.71 -10.85
N LYS A 83 5.33 6.35 -9.69
CA LYS A 83 4.22 7.21 -9.26
C LYS A 83 2.85 6.55 -9.41
N VAL A 84 2.76 5.26 -9.10
CA VAL A 84 1.47 4.57 -9.05
C VAL A 84 0.72 4.99 -7.77
N PRO A 85 -0.62 5.13 -7.83
CA PRO A 85 -1.42 5.56 -6.68
C PRO A 85 -1.50 4.45 -5.64
N ALA A 86 -0.64 4.50 -4.63
CA ALA A 86 -0.58 3.51 -3.56
C ALA A 86 -1.82 3.57 -2.65
N PHE A 87 -2.41 4.75 -2.50
CA PHE A 87 -3.64 4.97 -1.75
C PHE A 87 -4.52 5.98 -2.45
N ASP A 88 -5.84 5.78 -2.38
CA ASP A 88 -6.83 6.74 -2.84
C ASP A 88 -7.76 7.13 -1.71
N CYS A 89 -7.99 8.43 -1.51
CA CYS A 89 -9.00 8.92 -0.59
C CYS A 89 -10.40 8.69 -1.18
N LEU A 90 -11.25 7.94 -0.47
CA LEU A 90 -12.60 7.65 -0.95
C LEU A 90 -13.59 8.80 -0.73
N ILE A 91 -13.18 9.85 -0.01
CA ILE A 91 -14.02 11.02 0.27
C ILE A 91 -13.83 12.10 -0.79
N CYS A 92 -12.58 12.45 -1.11
CA CYS A 92 -12.26 13.53 -2.05
C CYS A 92 -11.64 13.06 -3.37
N GLY A 93 -11.31 11.77 -3.50
CA GLY A 93 -10.70 11.22 -4.71
C GLY A 93 -9.22 11.54 -4.89
N GLU A 94 -8.55 12.14 -3.89
CA GLU A 94 -7.12 12.44 -3.96
C GLU A 94 -6.28 11.16 -3.85
N SER A 95 -5.27 11.02 -4.72
CA SER A 95 -4.37 9.86 -4.77
C SER A 95 -2.99 10.16 -4.17
N PHE A 96 -2.42 9.18 -3.48
CA PHE A 96 -1.12 9.27 -2.82
C PHE A 96 -0.17 8.18 -3.32
N CYS A 97 0.99 8.59 -3.82
CA CYS A 97 2.02 7.67 -4.31
C CYS A 97 2.96 7.15 -3.22
N GLU A 98 2.93 7.72 -2.01
CA GLU A 98 3.81 7.29 -0.94
C GLU A 98 3.40 5.91 -0.41
N TYR A 99 4.31 4.92 -0.52
CA TYR A 99 4.05 3.53 -0.14
C TYR A 99 3.94 3.34 1.39
N SER A 100 4.56 4.23 2.18
CA SER A 100 4.54 4.17 3.65
C SER A 100 3.14 4.42 4.24
N GLY A 101 2.27 5.13 3.50
CA GLY A 101 0.93 5.53 3.94
C GLY A 101 0.91 6.70 4.93
N THR A 102 2.04 7.38 5.16
CA THR A 102 2.09 8.52 6.08
C THR A 102 1.29 9.70 5.53
N SER A 103 1.38 9.94 4.22
CA SER A 103 0.72 11.05 3.53
C SER A 103 -0.80 10.92 3.56
N ILE A 104 -1.35 9.74 3.23
CA ILE A 104 -2.80 9.52 3.30
C ILE A 104 -3.30 9.64 4.75
N LYS A 105 -2.61 9.07 5.74
CA LYS A 105 -3.01 9.19 7.16
C LYS A 105 -3.04 10.64 7.64
N ARG A 106 -2.04 11.43 7.24
CA ARG A 106 -1.99 12.87 7.55
C ARG A 106 -3.12 13.61 6.83
N HIS A 107 -3.39 13.28 5.57
CA HIS A 107 -4.51 13.84 4.82
C HIS A 107 -5.84 13.54 5.53
N MET A 108 -6.12 12.29 5.88
CA MET A 108 -7.35 11.91 6.57
C MET A 108 -7.49 12.66 7.91
N LYS A 109 -6.42 12.73 8.71
CA LYS A 109 -6.45 13.46 9.99
C LYS A 109 -6.70 14.96 9.83
N GLY A 110 -6.18 15.57 8.75
CA GLY A 110 -6.27 17.01 8.51
C GLY A 110 -7.57 17.46 7.84
N TYR A 111 -8.12 16.64 6.94
CA TYR A 111 -9.23 17.02 6.07
C TYR A 111 -10.51 16.19 6.30
N HIS A 112 -10.40 15.01 6.90
CA HIS A 112 -11.48 14.02 7.07
C HIS A 112 -11.42 13.35 8.46
N SER A 113 -11.35 14.17 9.51
CA SER A 113 -11.05 13.74 10.88
C SER A 113 -12.09 12.79 11.50
N ASP A 114 -13.31 12.79 10.98
CA ASP A 114 -14.44 11.93 11.34
C ASP A 114 -14.42 10.57 10.64
N ARG A 115 -13.60 10.40 9.59
CA ARG A 115 -13.63 9.23 8.69
C ARG A 115 -12.23 8.74 8.31
N LEU A 116 -11.39 8.47 9.30
CA LEU A 116 -9.94 8.23 9.13
C LEU A 116 -9.56 7.00 8.28
N ASP A 117 -10.47 6.04 8.12
CA ASP A 117 -10.28 4.78 7.40
C ASP A 117 -10.89 4.78 6.00
N SER A 118 -11.53 5.89 5.58
CA SER A 118 -12.18 6.02 4.28
C SER A 118 -11.17 6.28 3.15
N TYR A 119 -10.22 5.35 3.00
CA TYR A 119 -9.24 5.32 1.92
C TYR A 119 -9.05 3.89 1.39
N GLN A 120 -8.74 3.77 0.10
CA GLN A 120 -8.43 2.50 -0.55
C GLN A 120 -6.92 2.26 -0.50
N ASP A 121 -6.51 1.05 -0.10
CA ASP A 121 -5.11 0.61 -0.16
C ASP A 121 -4.86 -0.20 -1.44
N ASN A 122 -4.16 0.42 -2.39
CA ASN A 122 -3.87 -0.18 -3.68
C ASN A 122 -2.50 -0.88 -3.73
N ARG A 123 -1.73 -0.86 -2.65
CA ARG A 123 -0.38 -1.44 -2.62
C ARG A 123 -0.35 -2.91 -3.05
N PRO A 124 -1.35 -3.77 -2.70
CA PRO A 124 -1.38 -5.15 -3.19
C PRO A 124 -1.39 -5.28 -4.71
N PHE A 125 -2.11 -4.39 -5.42
CA PHE A 125 -2.20 -4.43 -6.89
C PHE A 125 -0.86 -4.10 -7.56
N TYR A 126 -0.11 -3.15 -7.00
CA TYR A 126 1.16 -2.69 -7.57
C TYR A 126 2.38 -3.40 -7.00
N ARG A 127 2.19 -4.34 -6.06
CA ARG A 127 3.28 -5.00 -5.33
C ARG A 127 4.27 -5.69 -6.27
N SER A 128 3.77 -6.48 -7.22
CA SER A 128 4.62 -7.24 -8.15
C SER A 128 5.46 -6.32 -9.03
N GLN A 129 4.85 -5.26 -9.56
CA GLN A 129 5.54 -4.25 -10.36
C GLN A 129 6.63 -3.53 -9.54
N LEU A 130 6.32 -3.13 -8.30
CA LEU A 130 7.30 -2.49 -7.41
C LEU A 130 8.45 -3.43 -7.08
N GLN A 131 8.16 -4.72 -6.87
CA GLN A 131 9.16 -5.74 -6.62
C GLN A 131 10.12 -5.93 -7.81
N GLU A 132 9.58 -6.08 -9.02
CA GLU A 132 10.38 -6.17 -10.24
C GLU A 132 11.30 -4.96 -10.41
N MET A 133 10.76 -3.76 -10.20
CA MET A 133 11.50 -2.52 -10.38
C MET A 133 12.55 -2.30 -9.28
N CYS A 134 12.28 -2.74 -8.05
CA CYS A 134 13.28 -2.76 -6.98
C CYS A 134 14.45 -3.68 -7.32
N LEU A 135 14.20 -4.89 -7.81
CA LEU A 135 15.25 -5.80 -8.26
C LEU A 135 16.08 -5.14 -9.37
N LYS A 136 15.42 -4.64 -10.42
CA LYS A 136 16.08 -3.96 -11.55
C LYS A 136 16.96 -2.77 -11.14
N TYR A 137 16.51 -1.97 -10.18
CA TYR A 137 17.22 -0.75 -9.79
C TYR A 137 18.25 -0.96 -8.67
N PHE A 138 18.19 -2.02 -7.89
CA PHE A 138 19.07 -2.21 -6.74
C PHE A 138 19.92 -3.50 -6.80
N GLU A 139 19.72 -4.35 -7.80
CA GLU A 139 20.67 -5.43 -8.09
C GLU A 139 22.02 -4.85 -8.53
N ARG A 140 23.07 -5.27 -7.83
CA ARG A 140 24.46 -5.02 -8.20
C ARG A 140 24.96 -6.23 -8.98
N LYS A 141 25.35 -6.02 -10.25
CA LYS A 141 26.20 -6.97 -10.98
C LYS A 141 27.62 -6.93 -10.45
#